data_AF-A0A8H7SC42-F1
#
_entry.id   AF-A0A8H7SC42-F1
#
_cell.length_a   1.000
_cell.length_b   1.000
_cell.length_c   1.000
_cell.angle_alpha   90.00
_cell.angle_beta   90.00
_cell.angle_gamma   90.00
#
_symmetry.space_group_name_H-M   'P 1'
#
loop_
_entity.id
_entity.type
_entity.pdbx_description
1 polymer ?
#
loop_
_entity_poly.entity_id
_entity_poly.type
_entity_poly.pdbx_seq_one_letter_code
_entity_poly.pdbx_strand_id
1 'polypeptide(L)'
;MILKHKRNTNGPTWIEYLATYLGADLYDQAYSGATANNVSKRSILPRSVPDISEQILEFNSNDSKLNSAETLYIIWTGVNDVHDIYVKTNDITEQNILLNSIVDSVTKEVNSFHPTDHLLIMGLAPIERLPLFSSLSDPTALIKLIRTYNEKLKALAASRYPSTKFINANFMFEKYIAFHNSYKYVDTTQACTLDLEQCIKSNYSYLWWDEWHPTTKTHQLIATDVFFNLHK
;
A
#
# COMPACT_ATOMS: atom_id res chain seq x y z
N MET A 1 -6.68 -14.79 -13.33
CA MET A 1 -6.04 -14.35 -12.07
C MET A 1 -4.91 -15.31 -11.74
N ILE A 2 -3.66 -14.84 -11.76
CA ILE A 2 -2.51 -15.63 -11.31
C ILE A 2 -2.02 -14.98 -10.01
N LEU A 3 -2.33 -15.60 -8.87
CA LEU A 3 -1.77 -15.19 -7.59
C LEU A 3 -0.44 -15.90 -7.40
N LYS A 4 0.65 -15.15 -7.34
CA LYS A 4 1.96 -15.73 -7.04
C LYS A 4 2.14 -16.06 -5.56
N HIS A 5 1.36 -15.43 -4.66
CA HIS A 5 1.59 -15.48 -3.21
C HIS A 5 0.32 -15.65 -2.37
N LYS A 6 0.51 -16.10 -1.13
CA LYS A 6 -0.56 -16.20 -0.13
C LYS A 6 -1.08 -14.80 0.23
N ARG A 7 -2.41 -14.66 0.31
CA ARG A 7 -3.06 -13.43 0.77
C ARG A 7 -2.88 -13.28 2.28
N ASN A 8 -2.50 -12.09 2.75
CA ASN A 8 -2.46 -11.74 4.18
C ASN A 8 -3.77 -11.06 4.61
N THR A 9 -4.88 -11.77 4.48
CA THR A 9 -6.20 -11.30 4.91
C THR A 9 -7.16 -12.50 4.95
N ASN A 10 -8.42 -12.28 5.31
CA ASN A 10 -9.46 -13.32 5.38
C ASN A 10 -10.29 -13.49 4.09
N GLY A 11 -9.80 -13.05 2.94
CA GLY A 11 -10.51 -13.14 1.65
C GLY A 11 -9.71 -12.55 0.49
N PRO A 12 -10.36 -12.17 -0.63
CA PRO A 12 -9.70 -11.43 -1.70
C PRO A 12 -9.12 -10.09 -1.22
N THR A 13 -8.00 -9.71 -1.81
CA THR A 13 -7.38 -8.40 -1.62
C THR A 13 -8.05 -7.33 -2.48
N TRP A 14 -7.73 -6.07 -2.23
CA TRP A 14 -8.36 -4.94 -2.93
C TRP A 14 -8.08 -4.96 -4.43
N ILE A 15 -6.89 -5.39 -4.85
CA ILE A 15 -6.50 -5.42 -6.26
C ILE A 15 -7.29 -6.48 -7.04
N GLU A 16 -7.66 -7.57 -6.37
CA GLU A 16 -8.47 -8.65 -6.94
C GLU A 16 -9.93 -8.22 -7.12
N TYR A 17 -10.49 -7.48 -6.15
CA TYR A 17 -11.79 -6.83 -6.31
C TYR A 17 -11.76 -5.79 -7.43
N LEU A 18 -10.72 -4.94 -7.49
CA LEU A 18 -10.60 -3.91 -8.51
C LEU A 18 -10.52 -4.52 -9.92
N ALA A 19 -9.72 -5.57 -10.11
CA ALA A 19 -9.64 -6.30 -11.37
C ALA A 19 -11.02 -6.86 -11.78
N THR A 20 -11.77 -7.41 -10.82
CA THR A 20 -13.15 -7.86 -11.05
C THR A 20 -14.07 -6.72 -11.48
N TYR A 21 -13.99 -5.56 -10.82
CA TYR A 21 -14.82 -4.39 -11.14
C TYR A 21 -14.51 -3.81 -12.53
N LEU A 22 -13.24 -3.86 -12.94
CA LEU A 22 -12.78 -3.41 -14.26
C LEU A 22 -12.99 -4.45 -15.36
N GLY A 23 -13.31 -5.71 -15.02
CA GLY A 23 -13.30 -6.81 -15.98
C GLY A 23 -11.91 -7.09 -16.56
N ALA A 24 -10.85 -6.81 -15.80
CA ALA A 24 -9.46 -6.87 -16.25
C ALA A 24 -8.75 -8.14 -15.78
N ASP A 25 -7.75 -8.58 -16.54
CA ASP A 25 -6.79 -9.56 -16.07
C ASP A 25 -5.86 -8.96 -15.02
N LEU A 26 -5.56 -9.75 -13.98
CA LEU A 26 -4.66 -9.37 -12.90
C LEU A 26 -3.33 -10.11 -13.00
N TYR A 27 -2.26 -9.33 -13.15
CA TYR A 27 -0.86 -9.75 -13.08
C TYR A 27 -0.25 -9.22 -11.78
N ASP A 28 -0.40 -9.97 -10.68
CA ASP A 28 0.06 -9.54 -9.36
C ASP A 28 1.53 -9.90 -9.13
N GLN A 29 2.37 -8.86 -9.00
CA GLN A 29 3.80 -8.99 -8.70
C GLN A 29 4.11 -8.64 -7.23
N ALA A 30 3.10 -8.33 -6.42
CA ALA A 30 3.32 -7.88 -5.06
C ALA A 30 3.80 -9.02 -4.15
N TYR A 31 4.89 -8.78 -3.42
CA TYR A 31 5.36 -9.67 -2.37
C TYR A 31 5.04 -9.10 -0.99
N SER A 32 4.49 -9.95 -0.12
CA SER A 32 4.33 -9.61 1.29
C SER A 32 5.67 -9.25 1.92
N GLY A 33 5.74 -8.10 2.58
CA GLY A 33 6.97 -7.63 3.20
C GLY A 33 7.94 -6.90 2.25
N ALA A 34 7.58 -6.73 0.97
CA ALA A 34 8.40 -5.97 0.03
C ALA A 34 8.60 -4.51 0.47
N THR A 35 9.76 -3.98 0.12
CA THR A 35 10.17 -2.59 0.34
C THR A 35 10.33 -1.87 -0.99
N ALA A 36 10.55 -0.56 -0.97
CA ALA A 36 10.93 0.17 -2.18
C ALA A 36 12.41 -0.03 -2.55
N ASN A 37 13.23 -0.49 -1.60
CA ASN A 37 14.65 -0.71 -1.83
C ASN A 37 15.24 -1.71 -0.82
N ASN A 38 15.75 -2.83 -1.29
CA ASN A 38 16.48 -3.81 -0.48
C ASN A 38 18.00 -3.52 -0.41
N VAL A 39 18.58 -2.89 -1.44
CA VAL A 39 20.02 -2.95 -1.77
C VAL A 39 20.78 -1.64 -1.51
N SER A 40 20.15 -0.55 -1.08
CA SER A 40 20.92 0.66 -0.78
C SER A 40 21.85 0.43 0.43
N LYS A 41 23.03 1.07 0.44
CA LYS A 41 23.92 1.13 1.63
C LYS A 41 23.23 1.77 2.86
N ARG A 42 22.00 2.27 2.68
CA ARG A 42 21.10 2.87 3.67
C ARG A 42 19.78 2.07 3.78
N SER A 43 19.70 0.87 3.19
CA SER A 43 18.57 -0.03 3.38
C SER A 43 18.67 -0.53 4.80
N ILE A 44 17.63 -0.27 5.59
CA ILE A 44 17.68 -0.48 7.03
C ILE A 44 17.81 -1.96 7.36
N LEU A 45 17.34 -2.85 6.47
CA LEU A 45 17.69 -4.27 6.42
C LEU A 45 17.51 -4.81 4.99
N PRO A 46 18.46 -5.59 4.45
CA PRO A 46 18.18 -6.40 3.28
C PRO A 46 17.05 -7.39 3.62
N ARG A 47 15.94 -7.34 2.89
CA ARG A 47 14.89 -8.36 2.97
C ARG A 47 15.16 -9.44 1.92
N SER A 48 14.74 -10.67 2.22
CA SER A 48 14.84 -11.79 1.28
C SER A 48 13.68 -11.85 0.26
N VAL A 49 12.74 -10.90 0.36
CA VAL A 49 11.63 -10.76 -0.57
C VAL A 49 11.95 -9.68 -1.61
N PRO A 50 11.59 -9.87 -2.89
CA PRO A 50 11.87 -8.90 -3.95
C PRO A 50 11.38 -7.49 -3.62
N ASP A 51 12.24 -6.48 -3.79
CA ASP A 51 11.83 -5.07 -3.77
C ASP A 51 11.11 -4.69 -5.06
N ILE A 52 10.61 -3.45 -5.13
CA ILE A 52 9.90 -2.95 -6.31
C ILE A 52 10.72 -3.06 -7.61
N SER A 53 12.05 -2.85 -7.56
CA SER A 53 12.90 -2.91 -8.75
C SER A 53 12.99 -4.36 -9.23
N GLU A 54 13.20 -5.30 -8.30
CA GLU A 54 13.22 -6.73 -8.59
C GLU A 54 11.87 -7.23 -9.13
N GLN A 55 10.74 -6.76 -8.58
CA GLN A 55 9.39 -7.09 -9.07
C GLN A 55 9.13 -6.58 -10.49
N ILE A 56 9.57 -5.36 -10.82
CA ILE A 56 9.44 -4.79 -12.17
C ILE A 56 10.33 -5.54 -13.16
N LEU A 57 11.56 -5.89 -12.77
CA LEU A 57 12.45 -6.71 -13.58
C LEU A 57 11.86 -8.09 -13.85
N GLU A 58 11.30 -8.74 -12.82
CA GLU A 58 10.60 -10.03 -12.96
C GLU A 58 9.40 -9.91 -13.92
N PHE A 59 8.60 -8.84 -13.81
CA PHE A 59 7.50 -8.58 -14.73
C PHE A 59 7.97 -8.42 -16.19
N ASN A 60 9.00 -7.61 -16.42
CA ASN A 60 9.52 -7.33 -17.76
C ASN A 60 10.20 -8.54 -18.40
N SER A 61 10.78 -9.44 -17.59
CA SER A 61 11.48 -10.64 -18.09
C SER A 61 10.56 -11.79 -18.50
N ASN A 62 9.30 -11.80 -18.04
CA ASN A 62 8.36 -12.90 -18.29
C ASN A 62 7.66 -12.85 -19.68
N ASP A 63 8.21 -12.11 -20.64
CA ASP A 63 7.74 -11.92 -22.03
C ASP A 63 6.25 -11.50 -22.18
N SER A 64 5.62 -11.08 -21.07
CA SER A 64 4.27 -10.53 -21.04
C SER A 64 4.28 -9.09 -21.55
N LYS A 65 4.33 -8.93 -22.88
CA LYS A 65 4.11 -7.65 -23.55
C LYS A 65 2.62 -7.30 -23.47
N LEU A 66 2.22 -6.69 -22.35
CA LEU A 66 0.88 -6.14 -22.22
C LEU A 66 0.73 -4.91 -23.14
N ASN A 67 -0.47 -4.72 -23.68
CA ASN A 67 -0.80 -3.52 -24.44
C ASN A 67 -0.84 -2.34 -23.45
N SER A 68 0.16 -1.45 -23.50
CA SER A 68 0.25 -0.32 -22.58
C SER A 68 -0.94 0.62 -22.63
N ALA A 69 -1.62 0.73 -23.79
CA ALA A 69 -2.81 1.56 -23.93
C ALA A 69 -4.03 1.02 -23.14
N GLU A 70 -4.03 -0.28 -22.84
CA GLU A 70 -5.12 -0.98 -22.14
C GLU A 70 -4.70 -1.43 -20.73
N THR A 71 -3.45 -1.17 -20.34
CA THR A 71 -2.88 -1.64 -19.07
C THR A 71 -2.82 -0.51 -18.05
N LEU A 72 -3.33 -0.78 -16.84
CA LEU A 72 -3.14 0.07 -15.67
C LEU A 72 -2.03 -0.53 -14.78
N TYR A 73 -0.91 0.17 -14.68
CA TYR A 73 0.18 -0.19 -13.78
C TYR A 73 -0.06 0.43 -12.40
N ILE A 74 0.05 -0.36 -11.34
CA ILE A 74 -0.27 0.09 -9.98
C ILE A 74 0.92 -0.15 -9.05
N ILE A 75 1.35 0.90 -8.37
CA ILE A 75 2.41 0.86 -7.36
C ILE A 75 1.83 1.26 -6.01
N TRP A 76 1.87 0.34 -5.05
CA TRP A 76 1.57 0.60 -3.64
C TRP A 76 2.65 -0.04 -2.76
N THR A 77 3.63 0.75 -2.35
CA THR A 77 4.78 0.30 -1.56
C THR A 77 5.20 1.36 -0.54
N GLY A 78 6.03 0.97 0.42
CA GLY A 78 6.63 1.86 1.42
C GLY A 78 6.21 1.60 2.87
N VAL A 79 5.18 0.79 3.13
CA VAL A 79 4.72 0.50 4.52
C VAL A 79 5.83 -0.14 5.33
N ASN A 80 6.49 -1.15 4.75
CA ASN A 80 7.61 -1.85 5.38
C ASN A 80 8.81 -0.93 5.62
N ASP A 81 9.12 -0.06 4.65
CA ASP A 81 10.21 0.90 4.74
C ASP A 81 9.97 1.93 5.85
N VAL A 82 8.81 2.57 5.87
CA VAL A 82 8.47 3.59 6.87
C VAL A 82 8.37 2.98 8.26
N HIS A 83 7.82 1.77 8.39
CA HIS A 83 7.87 1.02 9.64
C HIS A 83 9.33 0.83 10.10
N ASP A 84 10.19 0.29 9.23
CA ASP A 84 11.59 0.01 9.58
C ASP A 84 12.36 1.30 9.92
N ILE A 85 12.16 2.39 9.17
CA ILE A 85 12.69 3.73 9.47
C ILE A 85 12.30 4.15 10.87
N TYR A 86 11.01 4.04 11.19
CA TYR A 86 10.50 4.51 12.46
C TYR A 86 11.01 3.70 13.66
N VAL A 87 11.00 2.37 13.57
CA VAL A 87 11.30 1.50 14.72
C VAL A 87 12.79 1.21 14.91
N LYS A 88 13.63 1.41 13.90
CA LYS A 88 15.07 1.09 13.96
C LYS A 88 15.98 2.31 13.97
N THR A 89 15.47 3.50 13.64
CA THR A 89 16.27 4.72 13.56
C THR A 89 15.73 5.77 14.52
N ASN A 90 16.51 6.13 15.54
CA ASN A 90 16.10 7.14 16.53
C ASN A 90 16.43 8.58 16.10
N ASP A 91 17.39 8.78 15.20
CA ASP A 91 17.79 10.11 14.74
C ASP A 91 16.88 10.62 13.62
N ILE A 92 16.27 11.80 13.84
CA ILE A 92 15.32 12.40 12.89
C ILE A 92 16.00 12.78 11.57
N THR A 93 17.27 13.18 11.60
CA THR A 93 17.99 13.56 10.37
C THR A 93 18.22 12.31 9.52
N GLU A 94 18.65 11.21 10.14
CA GLU A 94 18.82 9.93 9.50
C GLU A 94 17.50 9.38 8.96
N GLN A 95 16.40 9.43 9.73
CA GLN A 95 15.07 9.05 9.24
C GLN A 95 14.68 9.82 7.96
N ASN A 96 14.93 11.13 7.90
CA ASN A 96 14.63 11.93 6.71
C ASN A 96 15.52 11.54 5.51
N ILE A 97 16.79 11.24 5.75
CA ILE A 97 17.72 10.75 4.71
C ILE A 97 17.23 9.43 4.14
N LEU A 98 16.82 8.50 5.01
CA LEU A 98 16.31 7.18 4.64
C LEU A 98 15.00 7.31 3.86
N LEU A 99 14.07 8.11 4.36
CA LEU A 99 12.79 8.37 3.70
C LEU A 99 12.98 8.93 2.28
N ASN A 100 13.89 9.88 2.10
CA ASN A 100 14.21 10.41 0.77
C ASN A 100 14.78 9.33 -0.15
N SER A 101 15.67 8.47 0.35
CA SER A 101 16.23 7.36 -0.43
C SER A 101 15.15 6.38 -0.94
N ILE A 102 14.14 6.11 -0.11
CA ILE A 102 13.01 5.24 -0.48
C ILE A 102 12.13 5.93 -1.53
N VAL A 103 11.81 7.21 -1.35
CA VAL A 103 11.07 8.00 -2.34
C VAL A 103 11.82 8.09 -3.67
N ASP A 104 13.14 8.28 -3.65
CA ASP A 104 13.97 8.33 -4.85
C ASP A 104 13.94 6.98 -5.60
N SER A 105 13.90 5.87 -4.85
CA SER A 105 13.77 4.52 -5.43
C SER A 105 12.42 4.35 -6.13
N VAL A 106 11.31 4.71 -5.47
CA VAL A 106 9.97 4.70 -6.11
C VAL A 106 9.93 5.64 -7.32
N THR A 107 10.54 6.82 -7.21
CA THR A 107 10.60 7.82 -8.30
C THR A 107 11.34 7.28 -9.51
N LYS A 108 12.48 6.61 -9.29
CA LYS A 108 13.26 5.95 -10.35
C LYS A 108 12.40 4.92 -11.07
N GLU A 109 11.71 4.05 -10.33
CA GLU A 109 10.88 3.01 -10.95
C GLU A 109 9.69 3.59 -11.71
N VAL A 110 8.97 4.56 -11.14
CA VAL A 110 7.89 5.29 -11.84
C VAL A 110 8.39 5.96 -13.11
N ASN A 111 9.58 6.54 -13.10
CA ASN A 111 10.17 7.20 -14.27
C ASN A 111 10.69 6.23 -15.33
N SER A 112 10.82 4.94 -15.00
CA SER A 112 11.17 3.91 -15.98
C SER A 112 10.01 3.55 -16.93
N PHE A 113 8.76 3.81 -16.52
CA PHE A 113 7.58 3.63 -17.36
C PHE A 113 7.48 4.69 -18.46
N HIS A 114 6.92 4.30 -19.59
CA HIS A 114 6.71 5.21 -20.70
C HIS A 114 5.77 6.36 -20.29
N PRO A 115 5.97 7.59 -20.83
CA PRO A 115 5.13 8.73 -20.49
C PRO A 115 3.63 8.54 -20.80
N THR A 116 3.30 7.61 -21.70
CA THR A 116 1.93 7.27 -22.11
C THR A 116 1.32 6.10 -21.34
N ASP A 117 2.09 5.41 -20.51
CA ASP A 117 1.57 4.31 -19.70
C ASP A 117 0.60 4.86 -18.64
N HIS A 118 -0.51 4.16 -18.39
CA HIS A 118 -1.44 4.54 -17.33
C HIS A 118 -0.91 4.01 -15.99
N LEU A 119 -0.49 4.93 -15.11
CA LEU A 119 0.03 4.59 -13.78
C LEU A 119 -0.91 5.08 -12.68
N LEU A 120 -1.02 4.27 -11.62
CA LEU A 120 -1.60 4.68 -10.35
C LEU A 120 -0.58 4.46 -9.25
N ILE A 121 -0.29 5.52 -8.51
CA ILE A 121 0.55 5.48 -7.31
C ILE A 121 -0.37 5.65 -6.11
N MET A 122 -0.36 4.68 -5.20
CA MET A 122 -1.11 4.77 -3.96
C MET A 122 -0.19 5.21 -2.81
N GLY A 123 -0.57 6.27 -2.11
CA GLY A 123 0.08 6.68 -0.87
C GLY A 123 -0.12 5.65 0.25
N LEU A 124 0.66 5.78 1.31
CA LEU A 124 0.56 4.94 2.51
C LEU A 124 -0.77 5.20 3.23
N ALA A 125 -1.35 4.11 3.75
CA ALA A 125 -2.37 4.14 4.79
C ALA A 125 -1.80 4.73 6.10
N PRO A 126 -2.63 5.09 7.11
CA PRO A 126 -2.12 5.58 8.38
C PRO A 126 -1.52 4.42 9.18
N ILE A 127 -0.20 4.23 9.06
CA ILE A 127 0.54 3.13 9.71
C ILE A 127 0.42 3.22 11.23
N GLU A 128 0.31 4.42 11.79
CA GLU A 128 0.06 4.66 13.21
C GLU A 128 -1.29 4.13 13.72
N ARG A 129 -2.20 3.74 12.82
CA ARG A 129 -3.50 3.14 13.16
C ARG A 129 -3.50 1.62 13.12
N LEU A 130 -2.38 1.00 12.73
CA LEU A 130 -2.25 -0.46 12.76
C LEU A 130 -2.40 -0.97 14.21
N PRO A 131 -3.06 -2.12 14.43
CA PRO A 131 -3.13 -2.71 15.77
C PRO A 131 -1.74 -2.99 16.38
N LEU A 132 -0.71 -3.19 15.54
CA LEU A 132 0.70 -3.25 15.94
C LEU A 132 1.13 -2.06 16.82
N PHE A 133 0.63 -0.85 16.52
CA PHE A 133 0.98 0.38 17.24
C PHE A 133 -0.06 0.74 18.32
N SER A 134 -0.89 -0.21 18.75
CA SER A 134 -1.95 0.02 19.74
C SER A 134 -1.43 0.52 21.10
N SER A 135 -0.18 0.19 21.46
CA SER A 135 0.48 0.67 22.67
C SER A 135 1.34 1.94 22.47
N LEU A 136 1.38 2.52 21.27
CA LEU A 136 2.19 3.69 20.99
C LEU A 136 1.55 4.96 21.56
N SER A 137 2.19 5.56 22.57
CA SER A 137 1.66 6.74 23.26
C SER A 137 1.74 8.03 22.44
N ASP A 138 2.77 8.20 21.60
CA ASP A 138 2.95 9.37 20.74
C ASP A 138 3.35 8.97 19.30
N PRO A 139 2.39 8.99 18.34
CA PRO A 139 2.65 8.66 16.95
C PRO A 139 3.15 9.85 16.11
N THR A 140 3.43 11.02 16.69
CA THR A 140 3.69 12.27 15.94
C THR A 140 4.83 12.12 14.92
N ALA A 141 5.93 11.47 15.30
CA ALA A 141 7.06 11.25 14.40
C ALA A 141 6.69 10.30 13.24
N LEU A 142 5.95 9.22 13.51
CA LEU A 142 5.48 8.28 12.47
C LEU A 142 4.51 8.96 11.51
N ILE A 143 3.53 9.73 12.02
CA ILE A 143 2.60 10.53 11.21
C ILE A 143 3.37 11.48 10.28
N LYS A 144 4.43 12.12 10.79
CA LYS A 144 5.27 13.02 9.98
C LYS A 144 5.97 12.30 8.83
N LEU A 145 6.50 11.10 9.06
CA LEU A 145 7.12 10.27 8.01
C LEU A 145 6.10 9.90 6.92
N ILE A 146 4.93 9.40 7.33
CA ILE A 146 3.84 9.00 6.42
C ILE A 146 3.38 10.19 5.57
N ARG A 147 3.13 11.34 6.20
CA ARG A 147 2.72 12.56 5.50
C ARG A 147 3.77 12.99 4.48
N THR A 148 5.03 13.03 4.88
CA THR A 148 6.14 13.47 4.01
C THR A 148 6.29 12.55 2.80
N TYR A 149 6.18 11.23 3.01
CA TYR A 149 6.19 10.24 1.94
C TYR A 149 5.03 10.44 0.96
N ASN A 150 3.80 10.56 1.49
CA ASN A 150 2.60 10.75 0.68
C ASN A 150 2.61 12.06 -0.11
N GLU A 151 3.10 13.16 0.47
CA GLU A 151 3.26 14.44 -0.22
C GLU A 151 4.25 14.34 -1.38
N LYS A 152 5.37 13.64 -1.19
CA LYS A 152 6.36 13.41 -2.25
C LYS A 152 5.80 12.56 -3.39
N LEU A 153 5.08 11.47 -3.09
CA LEU A 153 4.44 10.64 -4.13
C LEU A 153 3.31 11.38 -4.85
N LYS A 154 2.55 12.21 -4.14
CA LYS A 154 1.53 13.08 -4.76
C LYS A 154 2.17 14.07 -5.73
N ALA A 155 3.30 14.68 -5.36
CA ALA A 155 4.04 15.58 -6.23
C ALA A 155 4.62 14.86 -7.46
N LEU A 156 5.15 13.64 -7.28
CA LEU A 156 5.61 12.79 -8.38
C LEU A 156 4.49 12.51 -9.39
N ALA A 157 3.32 12.07 -8.93
CA ALA A 157 2.18 11.83 -9.81
C ALA A 157 1.74 13.10 -10.55
N ALA A 158 1.70 14.24 -9.86
CA ALA A 158 1.38 15.53 -10.46
C ALA A 158 2.37 15.94 -11.57
N SER A 159 3.67 15.63 -11.41
CA SER A 159 4.69 15.90 -12.43
C SER A 159 4.53 15.08 -13.71
N ARG A 160 3.78 13.97 -13.63
CA ARG A 160 3.48 13.05 -14.74
C ARG A 160 2.00 13.08 -15.14
N TYR A 161 1.28 14.15 -14.79
CA TYR A 161 -0.12 14.30 -15.19
C TYR A 161 -0.24 14.41 -16.73
N PRO A 162 -1.24 13.77 -17.38
CA PRO A 162 -2.32 12.98 -16.80
C PRO A 162 -2.04 11.48 -16.68
N SER A 163 -0.88 10.99 -17.14
CA SER A 163 -0.61 9.56 -17.23
C SER A 163 -0.44 8.87 -15.88
N THR A 164 -0.09 9.61 -14.83
CA THR A 164 0.01 9.09 -13.46
C THR A 164 -1.04 9.69 -12.53
N LYS A 165 -1.89 8.86 -11.92
CA LYS A 165 -2.85 9.24 -10.88
C LYS A 165 -2.31 8.93 -9.49
N PHE A 166 -2.53 9.83 -8.52
CA PHE A 166 -2.25 9.57 -7.10
C PHE A 166 -3.54 9.25 -6.33
N ILE A 167 -3.50 8.18 -5.54
CA ILE A 167 -4.58 7.82 -4.63
C ILE A 167 -4.12 7.95 -3.18
N ASN A 168 -4.88 8.71 -2.38
CA ASN A 168 -4.58 8.94 -0.98
C ASN A 168 -5.22 7.85 -0.08
N ALA A 169 -4.50 6.75 0.15
CA ALA A 169 -4.98 5.69 1.07
C ALA A 169 -5.08 6.18 2.52
N ASN A 170 -4.23 7.12 2.95
CA ASN A 170 -4.33 7.70 4.30
C ASN A 170 -5.73 8.29 4.54
N PHE A 171 -6.22 9.09 3.59
CA PHE A 171 -7.56 9.66 3.64
C PHE A 171 -8.67 8.60 3.62
N MET A 172 -8.52 7.52 2.83
CA MET A 172 -9.51 6.44 2.79
C MET A 172 -9.66 5.76 4.14
N PHE A 173 -8.55 5.38 4.77
CA PHE A 173 -8.57 4.71 6.07
C PHE A 173 -9.08 5.62 7.18
N GLU A 174 -8.64 6.88 7.24
CA GLU A 174 -9.17 7.84 8.22
C GLU A 174 -10.69 8.06 8.04
N LYS A 175 -11.18 8.06 6.79
CA LYS A 175 -12.62 8.08 6.49
C LYS A 175 -13.33 6.82 6.99
N TYR A 176 -12.75 5.63 6.81
CA TYR A 176 -13.32 4.37 7.32
C TYR A 176 -13.40 4.34 8.84
N ILE A 177 -12.39 4.88 9.51
CA ILE A 177 -12.33 4.99 10.98
C ILE A 177 -13.35 6.02 11.48
N ALA A 178 -13.34 7.25 10.93
CA ALA A 178 -14.22 8.32 11.37
C ALA A 178 -15.71 8.01 11.15
N PHE A 179 -16.04 7.31 10.05
CA PHE A 179 -17.41 6.94 9.70
C PHE A 179 -17.66 5.43 9.84
N HIS A 180 -17.04 4.79 10.83
CA HIS A 180 -17.05 3.33 10.99
C HIS A 180 -18.46 2.73 11.02
N ASN A 181 -19.44 3.40 11.65
CA ASN A 181 -20.85 2.97 11.67
C ASN A 181 -21.47 2.94 10.26
N SER A 182 -21.18 3.94 9.41
CA SER A 182 -21.66 3.98 8.02
C SER A 182 -21.06 2.85 7.18
N TYR A 183 -19.82 2.46 7.48
CA TYR A 183 -19.15 1.30 6.90
C TYR A 183 -19.46 -0.03 7.63
N LYS A 184 -20.35 0.01 8.63
CA LYS A 184 -20.79 -1.14 9.44
C LYS A 184 -19.63 -1.86 10.13
N TYR A 185 -18.56 -1.16 10.51
CA TYR A 185 -17.50 -1.74 11.32
C TYR A 185 -17.90 -1.78 12.79
N VAL A 186 -17.66 -2.94 13.43
CA VAL A 186 -17.83 -3.10 14.87
C VAL A 186 -16.57 -2.70 15.64
N ASP A 187 -15.40 -2.79 15.01
CA ASP A 187 -14.12 -2.38 15.57
C ASP A 187 -13.18 -1.92 14.43
N THR A 188 -12.51 -0.79 14.63
CA THR A 188 -11.52 -0.23 13.70
C THR A 188 -10.12 -0.11 14.30
N THR A 189 -9.92 -0.67 15.50
CA THR A 189 -8.72 -0.51 16.32
C THR A 189 -8.04 -1.85 16.58
N GLN A 190 -8.78 -2.88 16.97
CA GLN A 190 -8.23 -4.20 17.26
C GLN A 190 -8.16 -5.08 16.02
N ALA A 191 -7.21 -6.01 16.03
CA ALA A 191 -7.13 -7.07 15.05
C ALA A 191 -8.25 -8.10 15.26
N CYS A 192 -8.96 -8.47 14.20
CA CYS A 192 -9.94 -9.55 14.20
C CYS A 192 -9.36 -10.88 14.73
N THR A 193 -8.09 -11.17 14.44
CA THR A 193 -7.42 -12.40 14.90
C THR A 193 -7.16 -12.43 16.40
N LEU A 194 -7.22 -11.29 17.10
CA LEU A 194 -7.00 -11.22 18.55
C LEU A 194 -8.18 -11.84 19.33
N ASP A 195 -9.41 -11.60 18.86
CA ASP A 195 -10.63 -12.24 19.36
C ASP A 195 -11.44 -12.78 18.17
N LEU A 196 -11.02 -13.94 17.69
CA LEU A 196 -11.62 -14.55 16.50
C LEU A 196 -13.09 -14.94 16.73
N GLU A 197 -13.48 -15.29 17.96
CA GLU A 197 -14.86 -15.63 18.29
C GLU A 197 -15.78 -14.42 18.09
N GLN A 198 -15.42 -13.28 18.67
CA GLN A 198 -16.18 -12.05 18.48
C GLN A 198 -16.13 -11.57 17.03
N CYS A 199 -14.98 -11.73 16.37
CA CYS A 199 -14.86 -11.38 14.98
C CYS A 199 -15.80 -12.20 14.08
N ILE A 200 -15.90 -13.52 14.28
CA ILE A 200 -16.84 -14.39 13.57
C ILE A 200 -18.29 -14.00 13.87
N LYS A 201 -18.64 -13.74 15.14
CA LYS A 201 -20.00 -13.28 15.53
C LYS A 201 -20.40 -11.99 14.83
N SER A 202 -19.44 -11.10 14.57
CA SER A 202 -19.65 -9.85 13.84
C SER A 202 -19.69 -10.01 12.31
N ASN A 203 -19.57 -11.24 11.80
CA ASN A 203 -19.36 -11.53 10.38
C ASN A 203 -18.14 -10.80 9.81
N TYR A 204 -17.01 -10.86 10.53
CA TYR A 204 -15.74 -10.22 10.17
C TYR A 204 -15.84 -8.71 9.93
N SER A 205 -16.71 -8.02 10.67
CA SER A 205 -16.95 -6.57 10.52
C SER A 205 -15.86 -5.71 11.19
N TYR A 206 -14.61 -6.15 11.13
CA TYR A 206 -13.43 -5.44 11.67
C TYR A 206 -12.71 -4.73 10.53
N LEU A 207 -12.05 -3.60 10.82
CA LEU A 207 -11.20 -2.94 9.84
C LEU A 207 -9.92 -3.75 9.59
N TRP A 208 -9.31 -4.25 10.66
CA TRP A 208 -8.06 -4.99 10.67
C TRP A 208 -8.27 -6.50 10.82
N TRP A 209 -7.60 -7.28 9.97
CA TRP A 209 -7.57 -8.74 10.06
C TRP A 209 -6.59 -9.17 11.15
N ASP A 210 -5.32 -8.84 10.97
CA ASP A 210 -4.24 -9.06 11.93
C ASP A 210 -3.61 -7.71 12.34
N GLU A 211 -2.44 -7.73 12.97
CA GLU A 211 -1.76 -6.51 13.43
C GLU A 211 -1.28 -5.57 12.32
N TRP A 212 -1.29 -6.03 11.06
CA TRP A 212 -0.72 -5.35 9.90
C TRP A 212 -1.72 -5.12 8.79
N HIS A 213 -2.62 -6.07 8.57
CA HIS A 213 -3.37 -6.19 7.34
C HIS A 213 -4.86 -5.90 7.56
N PRO A 214 -5.52 -5.23 6.62
CA PRO A 214 -6.96 -5.01 6.67
C PRO A 214 -7.74 -6.31 6.36
N THR A 215 -9.00 -6.37 6.80
CA THR A 215 -9.92 -7.46 6.42
C THR A 215 -10.28 -7.37 4.93
N THR A 216 -10.80 -8.47 4.37
CA THR A 216 -11.31 -8.49 2.99
C THR A 216 -12.45 -7.48 2.77
N LYS A 217 -13.23 -7.20 3.82
CA LYS A 217 -14.25 -6.14 3.81
C LYS A 217 -13.62 -4.78 3.53
N THR A 218 -12.56 -4.44 4.26
CA THR A 218 -11.80 -3.20 4.05
C THR A 218 -11.15 -3.18 2.67
N HIS A 219 -10.57 -4.30 2.22
CA HIS A 219 -10.03 -4.44 0.87
C HIS A 219 -11.08 -4.15 -0.21
N GLN A 220 -12.32 -4.63 -0.05
CA GLN A 220 -13.41 -4.36 -0.99
C GLN A 220 -13.76 -2.86 -1.05
N LEU A 221 -13.74 -2.17 0.09
CA LEU A 221 -13.98 -0.73 0.16
C LEU A 221 -12.86 0.08 -0.51
N ILE A 222 -11.59 -0.31 -0.32
CA ILE A 222 -10.45 0.28 -1.03
C ILE A 222 -10.64 0.12 -2.54
N ALA A 223 -10.96 -1.08 -3.01
CA ALA A 223 -11.20 -1.34 -4.43
C ALA A 223 -12.33 -0.47 -4.99
N THR A 224 -13.42 -0.31 -4.23
CA THR A 224 -14.58 0.51 -4.60
C THR A 224 -14.20 2.00 -4.71
N ASP A 225 -13.49 2.54 -3.71
CA ASP A 225 -13.05 3.93 -3.73
C ASP A 225 -12.04 4.17 -4.89
N VAL A 226 -11.12 3.24 -5.14
CA VAL A 226 -10.17 3.34 -6.27
C VAL A 226 -10.92 3.31 -7.60
N PHE A 227 -11.83 2.37 -7.81
CA PHE A 227 -12.63 2.25 -9.02
C PHE A 227 -13.35 3.58 -9.34
N PHE A 228 -14.02 4.19 -8.36
CA PHE A 228 -14.69 5.48 -8.57
C PHE A 228 -13.72 6.64 -8.87
N ASN A 229 -12.48 6.62 -8.35
CA ASN A 229 -11.48 7.65 -8.66
C ASN A 229 -10.84 7.46 -10.05
N LEU A 230 -10.84 6.24 -10.60
CA LEU A 230 -10.38 6.01 -11.98
C LEU A 230 -11.32 6.65 -13.00
N HIS A 231 -12.63 6.68 -12.72
CA HIS A 231 -13.68 7.24 -13.59
C HIS A 231 -14.00 8.73 -13.35
N LYS A 232 -13.25 9.41 -12.48
CA LYS A 232 -13.24 10.87 -12.35
C LYS A 232 -12.10 11.47 -13.17
#